data_AF-A0A5N5MH69-F1
#
_entry.id   AF-A0A5N5MH69-F1
#
_cell.length_a   1.000
_cell.length_b   1.000
_cell.length_c   1.000
_cell.angle_alpha   90.00
_cell.angle_beta   90.00
_cell.angle_gamma   90.00
#
_symmetry.space_group_name_H-M   'P 1'
#
loop_
_entity.id
_entity.type
_entity.pdbx_description
1 polymer ?
#
loop_
_entity_poly.entity_id
_entity_poly.type
_entity_poly.pdbx_seq_one_letter_code
_entity_poly.pdbx_strand_id
1 'polypeptide(L)'
;MTEPLVFWQALRSLRCLKENNHHTHAPLAVINWTNEEDARFNTGMITSGLWSGRKSLEFADGLRAAEDKTRETRLKSELDRITYLGSVPVSSQATRKAHTSSFIFEQVPVLEDENNKVGVFTGWS
;
A
#
# COMPACT_ATOMS: atom_id res chain seq x y z
N MET A 1 12.99 -4.56 4.53
CA MET A 1 12.19 -4.15 5.70
C MET A 1 12.21 -2.62 5.78
N THR A 2 11.51 -1.96 4.85
CA THR A 2 11.58 -0.51 4.57
C THR A 2 10.22 0.19 4.68
N GLU A 3 9.13 -0.58 4.68
CA GLU A 3 7.74 -0.11 4.74
C GLU A 3 7.36 0.85 5.89
N PRO A 4 7.80 0.65 7.16
CA PRO A 4 7.36 1.54 8.25
C PRO A 4 7.75 3.00 8.00
N LEU A 5 8.92 3.23 7.39
CA LEU A 5 9.50 4.57 7.23
C LEU A 5 8.71 5.44 6.25
N VAL A 6 8.21 4.88 5.15
CA VAL A 6 7.41 5.65 4.17
C VAL A 6 6.08 6.07 4.77
N PHE A 7 5.40 5.16 5.48
CA PHE A 7 4.17 5.48 6.18
C PHE A 7 4.36 6.62 7.19
N TRP A 8 5.42 6.54 8.00
CA TRP A 8 5.74 7.60 8.97
C TRP A 8 6.07 8.93 8.29
N GLN A 9 6.75 8.92 7.14
CA GLN A 9 7.01 10.14 6.37
C GLN A 9 5.70 10.80 5.90
N ALA A 10 4.77 10.02 5.32
CA ALA A 10 3.48 10.55 4.89
C ALA A 10 2.68 11.15 6.07
N LEU A 11 2.67 10.47 7.22
CA LEU A 11 2.02 10.98 8.43
C LEU A 11 2.69 12.26 8.96
N ARG A 12 4.03 12.35 8.90
CA ARG A 12 4.78 13.55 9.28
C ARG A 12 4.48 14.72 8.36
N SER A 13 4.30 14.49 7.07
CA SER A 13 3.85 15.54 6.13
C SER A 13 2.49 16.10 6.51
N LEU A 14 1.50 15.25 6.82
CA LEU A 14 0.19 15.71 7.30
C LEU A 14 0.30 16.49 8.61
N ARG A 15 1.15 16.04 9.53
CA ARG A 15 1.39 16.72 10.81
C ARG A 15 2.02 18.10 10.59
N CYS A 16 3.00 18.21 9.70
CA CYS A 16 3.65 19.48 9.35
C CYS A 16 2.65 20.49 8.79
N LEU A 17 1.77 20.07 7.86
CA LEU A 17 0.71 20.95 7.32
C LEU A 17 -0.21 21.46 8.43
N LYS A 18 -0.59 20.58 9.36
CA LYS A 18 -1.43 20.93 10.52
C LYS A 18 -0.72 21.92 11.45
N GLU A 19 0.54 21.68 11.79
CA GLU A 19 1.33 22.53 12.70
C GLU A 19 1.60 23.93 12.10
N ASN A 20 1.61 24.06 10.77
CA ASN A 20 1.77 25.34 10.06
C ASN A 20 0.43 26.01 9.70
N ASN A 21 -0.71 25.50 10.17
CA ASN A 21 -2.05 25.98 9.80
C ASN A 21 -2.26 26.09 8.27
N HIS A 22 -1.66 25.18 7.50
CA HIS A 22 -1.77 25.20 6.05
C HIS A 22 -3.03 24.46 5.60
N HIS A 23 -3.87 25.13 4.82
CA HIS A 23 -5.10 24.56 4.27
C HIS A 23 -4.86 24.09 2.83
N THR A 24 -5.12 22.80 2.58
CA THR A 24 -4.99 22.21 1.25
C THR A 24 -6.23 22.47 0.41
N HIS A 25 -6.06 22.61 -0.91
CA HIS A 25 -7.18 22.78 -1.85
C HIS A 25 -8.09 21.54 -1.92
N ALA A 26 -7.56 20.36 -1.62
CA ALA A 26 -8.29 19.09 -1.58
C ALA A 26 -7.92 18.29 -0.32
N PRO A 27 -8.78 17.39 0.16
CA PRO A 27 -8.46 16.50 1.27
C PRO A 27 -7.26 15.61 0.96
N LEU A 28 -6.43 15.36 1.96
CA LEU A 28 -5.32 14.40 1.90
C LEU A 28 -5.62 13.18 2.77
N ALA A 29 -5.14 12.01 2.35
CA ALA A 29 -5.24 10.76 3.09
C ALA A 29 -3.92 9.99 3.00
N VAL A 30 -3.59 9.24 4.06
CA VAL A 30 -2.48 8.27 4.06
C VAL A 30 -3.09 6.88 3.96
N ILE A 31 -2.57 6.08 3.03
CA ILE A 31 -3.04 4.72 2.78
C ILE A 31 -1.88 3.77 3.07
N ASN A 32 -2.15 2.73 3.86
CA ASN A 32 -1.26 1.60 4.07
C ASN A 32 -1.90 0.37 3.43
N TRP A 33 -1.28 -0.16 2.37
CA TRP A 33 -1.82 -1.28 1.62
C TRP A 33 -1.48 -2.61 2.30
N THR A 34 -2.48 -3.47 2.48
CA THR A 34 -2.26 -4.77 3.11
C THR A 34 -1.45 -5.69 2.19
N ASN A 35 -0.40 -6.29 2.75
CA ASN A 35 0.41 -7.32 2.10
C ASN A 35 0.96 -6.84 0.75
N GLU A 36 1.68 -5.72 0.79
CA GLU A 36 2.44 -5.19 -0.34
C GLU A 36 3.69 -6.04 -0.61
N GLU A 37 4.46 -6.34 0.45
CA GLU A 37 5.79 -7.00 0.45
C GLU A 37 5.80 -8.52 0.17
N ASP A 38 4.66 -9.13 -0.18
CA ASP A 38 4.60 -10.55 -0.60
C ASP A 38 5.11 -11.62 0.35
N ALA A 39 5.30 -11.29 1.63
CA ALA A 39 5.87 -12.24 2.58
C ALA A 39 4.93 -13.40 2.92
N ARG A 40 3.71 -13.10 3.38
CA ARG A 40 2.79 -14.11 3.94
C ARG A 40 1.79 -14.64 2.92
N PHE A 41 1.27 -13.75 2.07
CA PHE A 41 0.37 -14.09 0.97
C PHE A 41 1.07 -13.71 -0.34
N ASN A 42 1.83 -14.64 -0.91
CA ASN A 42 2.86 -14.38 -1.92
C ASN A 42 2.31 -14.13 -3.34
N THR A 43 1.66 -12.98 -3.62
CA THR A 43 1.06 -12.71 -4.96
C THR A 43 1.19 -11.29 -5.51
N GLY A 44 1.88 -10.39 -4.84
CA GLY A 44 2.07 -8.98 -5.18
C GLY A 44 0.90 -8.14 -4.76
N MET A 45 1.13 -7.04 -4.04
CA MET A 45 0.30 -5.83 -4.16
C MET A 45 -1.22 -6.11 -4.14
N ILE A 46 -1.68 -6.90 -3.16
CA ILE A 46 -2.99 -7.54 -3.25
C ILE A 46 -4.12 -6.51 -3.16
N THR A 47 -4.08 -5.68 -2.13
CA THR A 47 -5.17 -4.72 -1.88
C THR A 47 -5.17 -3.54 -2.85
N SER A 48 -4.00 -3.11 -3.34
CA SER A 48 -3.94 -2.09 -4.41
C SER A 48 -4.39 -2.67 -5.75
N GLY A 49 -4.12 -3.96 -6.01
CA GLY A 49 -4.68 -4.71 -7.13
C GLY A 49 -6.21 -4.83 -7.07
N LEU A 50 -6.78 -5.13 -5.89
CA LEU A 50 -8.23 -5.14 -5.67
C LEU A 50 -8.83 -3.75 -5.88
N TRP A 51 -8.25 -2.73 -5.24
CA TRP A 51 -8.75 -1.35 -5.31
C TRP A 51 -8.75 -0.81 -6.74
N SER A 52 -7.72 -1.11 -7.52
CA SER A 52 -7.64 -0.72 -8.94
C SER A 52 -8.51 -1.58 -9.88
N GLY A 53 -9.12 -2.67 -9.38
CA GLY A 53 -9.90 -3.61 -10.18
C GLY A 53 -9.04 -4.60 -11.00
N ARG A 54 -7.71 -4.63 -10.80
CA ARG A 54 -6.81 -5.60 -11.46
C ARG A 54 -6.89 -7.01 -10.86
N LYS A 55 -7.33 -7.12 -9.61
CA LYS A 55 -7.61 -8.40 -8.93
C LYS A 55 -9.07 -8.45 -8.50
N SER A 56 -9.66 -9.64 -8.45
CA SER A 56 -11.04 -9.85 -7.98
C SER A 56 -11.10 -10.16 -6.49
N LEU A 57 -12.21 -9.85 -5.84
CA LEU A 57 -12.44 -10.25 -4.44
C LEU A 57 -12.43 -11.77 -4.27
N GLU A 58 -12.91 -12.51 -5.27
CA GLU A 58 -12.85 -13.98 -5.29
C GLU A 58 -11.41 -14.49 -5.23
N PHE A 59 -10.50 -13.89 -6.01
CA PHE A 59 -9.08 -14.20 -5.95
C PHE A 59 -8.54 -13.97 -4.54
N ALA A 60 -8.88 -12.83 -3.92
CA ALA A 60 -8.37 -12.48 -2.60
C ALA A 60 -8.93 -13.36 -1.47
N ASP A 61 -10.21 -13.72 -1.54
CA ASP A 61 -10.85 -14.63 -0.58
C ASP A 61 -10.27 -16.05 -0.65
N GLY A 62 -9.75 -16.44 -1.82
CA GLY A 62 -9.07 -17.71 -2.05
C GLY A 62 -7.60 -17.74 -1.63
N LEU A 63 -7.00 -16.60 -1.27
CA LEU A 63 -5.58 -16.52 -0.90
C LEU A 63 -5.30 -17.20 0.43
N ARG A 64 -4.21 -17.96 0.43
CA ARG A 64 -3.76 -18.77 1.56
C ARG A 64 -2.34 -18.40 1.93
N ALA A 65 -2.04 -18.48 3.22
CA ALA A 65 -0.70 -18.21 3.71
C ALA A 65 0.29 -19.20 3.09
N ALA A 66 1.42 -18.72 2.59
CA ALA A 66 2.39 -19.53 1.86
C ALA A 66 3.11 -20.53 2.78
N GLU A 67 3.30 -20.15 4.05
CA GLU A 67 3.94 -20.96 5.09
C GLU A 67 3.02 -22.05 5.66
N ASP A 68 1.71 -21.93 5.46
CA ASP A 68 0.72 -22.82 6.05
C ASP A 68 0.50 -24.07 5.18
N LYS A 69 1.13 -25.18 5.59
CA LYS A 69 0.99 -26.50 4.94
C LYS A 69 -0.43 -27.08 5.03
N THR A 70 -1.22 -26.70 6.04
CA THR A 70 -2.63 -27.11 6.16
C THR A 70 -3.52 -26.35 5.19
N ARG A 71 -3.02 -25.20 4.70
CA ARG A 71 -3.74 -24.27 3.83
C ARG A 71 -5.02 -23.72 4.48
N GLU A 72 -5.16 -23.76 5.79
CA GLU A 72 -6.38 -23.29 6.47
C GLU A 72 -6.39 -21.76 6.65
N THR A 73 -5.20 -21.16 6.81
CA THR A 73 -5.02 -19.73 7.02
C THR A 73 -5.29 -18.96 5.74
N ARG A 74 -6.38 -18.18 5.72
CA ARG A 74 -6.77 -17.32 4.59
C ARG A 74 -6.55 -15.85 4.90
N LEU A 75 -6.37 -15.03 3.86
CA LEU A 75 -6.23 -13.58 4.03
C LEU A 75 -7.42 -12.97 4.77
N LYS A 76 -8.63 -13.35 4.38
CA LYS A 76 -9.88 -12.89 4.99
C LYS A 76 -9.99 -13.23 6.47
N SER A 77 -9.63 -14.45 6.87
CA SER A 77 -9.68 -14.86 8.27
C SER A 77 -8.65 -14.12 9.12
N GLU A 78 -7.47 -13.83 8.56
CA GLU A 78 -6.47 -13.03 9.27
C GLU A 78 -6.88 -11.57 9.42
N LEU A 79 -7.47 -10.97 8.37
CA LEU A 79 -8.03 -9.62 8.44
C LEU A 79 -9.15 -9.51 9.49
N ASP A 80 -10.03 -10.51 9.56
CA ASP A 80 -11.07 -10.58 10.58
C ASP A 80 -10.47 -10.72 11.99
N ARG A 81 -9.50 -11.63 12.16
CA ARG A 81 -8.81 -11.87 13.44
C ARG A 81 -8.15 -10.60 14.01
N ILE A 82 -7.59 -9.74 13.16
CA ILE A 82 -6.97 -8.48 13.59
C ILE A 82 -7.95 -7.30 13.57
N THR A 83 -9.22 -7.50 13.20
CA THR A 83 -10.25 -6.46 13.10
C THR A 83 -9.97 -5.40 12.01
N TYR A 84 -9.31 -5.81 10.92
CA TYR A 84 -9.08 -4.99 9.71
C TYR A 84 -9.96 -5.38 8.52
N LEU A 85 -10.90 -6.31 8.70
CA LEU A 85 -11.92 -6.61 7.69
C LEU A 85 -12.99 -5.50 7.68
N GLY A 86 -12.70 -4.42 6.96
CA GLY A 86 -13.57 -3.26 6.87
C GLY A 86 -14.84 -3.49 6.04
N SER A 87 -15.86 -2.64 6.28
CA SER A 87 -17.12 -2.64 5.53
C SER A 87 -17.11 -1.75 4.28
N VAL A 88 -16.11 -0.88 4.15
CA VAL A 88 -15.96 0.01 2.99
C VAL A 88 -15.51 -0.80 1.78
N PRO A 89 -16.19 -0.70 0.62
CA PRO A 89 -15.78 -1.41 -0.59
C PRO A 89 -14.36 -1.03 -1.03
N VAL A 90 -13.53 -2.04 -1.28
CA VAL A 90 -12.19 -1.89 -1.85
C VAL A 90 -12.29 -1.60 -3.36
N SER A 91 -12.58 -0.34 -3.71
CA SER A 91 -12.77 0.07 -5.11
C SER A 91 -12.36 1.51 -5.36
N SER A 92 -11.58 1.73 -6.41
CA SER A 92 -11.23 3.04 -6.95
C SER A 92 -12.44 3.81 -7.46
N GLN A 93 -13.51 3.13 -7.90
CA GLN A 93 -14.77 3.78 -8.30
C GLN A 93 -15.58 4.28 -7.11
N ALA A 94 -15.46 3.62 -5.96
CA ALA A 94 -16.08 4.05 -4.71
C ALA A 94 -15.30 5.20 -4.04
N THR A 95 -14.07 5.46 -4.51
CA THR A 95 -13.21 6.53 -4.00
C THR A 95 -13.38 7.78 -4.87
N ARG A 96 -13.38 8.99 -4.28
CA ARG A 96 -13.35 10.22 -5.09
C ARG A 96 -12.10 10.20 -5.99
N LYS A 97 -12.19 10.82 -7.18
CA LYS A 97 -11.03 11.02 -8.06
C LYS A 97 -9.89 11.61 -7.24
N ALA A 98 -8.82 10.83 -7.09
CA ALA A 98 -7.67 11.16 -6.27
C ALA A 98 -6.40 10.97 -7.10
N HIS A 99 -5.44 11.86 -6.90
CA HIS A 99 -4.07 11.61 -7.34
C HIS A 99 -3.34 10.87 -6.21
N THR A 100 -2.68 9.77 -6.54
CA THR A 100 -1.88 8.98 -5.60
C THR A 100 -0.41 9.19 -5.91
N SER A 101 0.35 9.61 -4.90
CA SER A 101 1.82 9.68 -4.96
C SER A 101 2.39 8.82 -3.86
N SER A 102 3.44 8.06 -4.17
CA SER A 102 4.14 7.20 -3.21
C SER A 102 5.61 7.58 -3.21
N PHE A 103 6.20 7.61 -2.02
CA PHE A 103 7.65 7.66 -1.85
C PHE A 103 8.11 6.23 -1.59
N ILE A 104 9.16 5.80 -2.26
CA ILE A 104 9.75 4.48 -2.04
C ILE A 104 11.26 4.64 -1.93
N PHE A 105 11.90 3.76 -1.17
CA PHE A 105 13.34 3.62 -1.26
C PHE A 105 13.69 2.89 -2.54
N GLU A 106 14.84 3.23 -3.08
CA GLU A 106 15.40 2.44 -4.16
C GLU A 106 15.74 1.04 -3.66
N GLN A 107 15.26 0.02 -4.38
CA GLN A 107 15.53 -1.39 -4.06
C GLN A 107 16.72 -1.96 -4.87
N VAL A 108 17.32 -1.11 -5.70
CA VAL A 108 18.50 -1.37 -6.55
C VAL A 108 19.50 -0.21 -6.34
N PRO A 109 20.77 -0.32 -6.76
CA PRO A 109 21.77 0.70 -6.42
C PRO A 109 21.95 1.81 -7.47
N VAL A 110 20.97 2.11 -8.33
CA VAL A 110 21.16 3.08 -9.43
C VAL A 110 21.41 4.50 -8.89
N LEU A 111 20.64 4.98 -7.91
CA LEU A 111 20.87 6.32 -7.34
C LEU A 111 22.16 6.38 -6.54
N GLU A 112 22.54 5.28 -5.89
CA GLU A 112 23.82 5.17 -5.18
C GLU A 112 25.00 5.25 -6.17
N ASP A 113 24.95 4.46 -7.25
CA ASP A 113 25.97 4.41 -8.30
C ASP A 113 26.09 5.76 -9.05
N GLU A 114 24.97 6.45 -9.26
CA GLU A 114 24.92 7.77 -9.90
C GLU A 114 25.16 8.94 -8.93
N ASN A 115 25.35 8.66 -7.63
CA ASN A 115 25.48 9.66 -6.56
C ASN A 115 24.31 10.68 -6.53
N ASN A 116 23.11 10.19 -6.85
CA ASN A 116 21.87 10.95 -6.89
C ASN A 116 21.11 10.82 -5.56
N LYS A 117 20.57 11.94 -5.05
CA LYS A 117 19.80 11.93 -3.78
C LYS A 117 18.32 11.61 -3.95
N VAL A 118 17.77 11.85 -5.14
CA VAL A 118 16.35 11.71 -5.44
C VAL A 118 16.20 11.22 -6.87
N GLY A 119 15.43 10.14 -7.06
CA GLY A 119 15.02 9.66 -8.38
C GLY A 119 13.58 10.08 -8.70
N VAL A 120 13.32 10.45 -9.95
CA VAL A 120 11.95 10.63 -10.47
C VAL A 120 11.61 9.40 -11.30
N PHE A 121 10.73 8.55 -10.76
CA PHE A 121 10.30 7.34 -11.45
C PHE A 121 9.29 7.65 -12.56
N THR A 122 9.60 7.26 -13.79
CA THR A 122 8.74 7.51 -14.98
C THR A 122 8.01 6.26 -15.48
N GLY A 123 8.35 5.06 -14.98
CA GLY A 123 7.75 3.79 -15.37
C GLY A 123 8.79 2.70 -15.62
N TRP A 124 8.29 1.50 -15.94
CA TRP A 124 9.10 0.40 -16.48
C TRP A 124 8.99 0.45 -18.00
N SER A 125 10.13 0.34 -18.71
CA SER A 125 10.19 0.23 -20.17
C SER A 125 9.72 -1.12 -20.67
#